data_AF-A0A068NNX6-F1
#
_entry.id   AF-A0A068NNX6-F1
#
_cell.length_a   1.000
_cell.length_b   1.000
_cell.length_c   1.000
_cell.angle_alpha   90.00
_cell.angle_beta   90.00
_cell.angle_gamma   90.00
#
_symmetry.space_group_name_H-M   'P 1'
#
loop_
_entity.id
_entity.type
_entity.pdbx_description
1 polymer ?
#
loop_
_entity_poly.entity_id
_entity_poly.type
_entity_poly.pdbx_seq_one_letter_code
_entity_poly.pdbx_strand_id
1 'polypeptide(L)'
;MTKLFLLIAAVAAQTGTPTSVKVPLKIDGTTLAKSDYVATGNVSARADAIVLDGGHIELSAARQKSFDSQLTKPTSLILTLADLSTSNTGAMTLGQLHLMRTDNIWFLVNQSDGQWRQTEIGQVTDAAPLKLAFVFDGKKADLYRDGKPVGSTPYEPKGAQKLVLGSTADDKGPWKGEIREFEILTKGLKPEEVALRANPKPVQPSSETPTSAQAETKSTTVEAELVGVTAVPAPDTIKPYVDALIVDEYKVVSVTSGHIRNADAGKSIRVAHWGIVAGKKTAVADYAKGDKRTLILEKFADHPAVEHQYTINDLPDDFAMPYLLDVTTKRAGK
;
A
#
# COMPACT_ATOMS: atom_id res chain seq x y z
N MET A 1 12.49 -50.07 36.98
CA MET A 1 13.89 -49.61 36.89
C MET A 1 14.24 -49.39 35.42
N THR A 2 15.15 -48.45 35.11
CA THR A 2 15.70 -48.06 33.77
C THR A 2 14.95 -46.87 33.11
N LYS A 3 15.39 -45.62 33.36
CA LYS A 3 16.33 -44.73 32.61
C LYS A 3 15.68 -43.96 31.42
N LEU A 4 15.55 -42.62 31.54
CA LEU A 4 16.35 -41.56 30.86
C LEU A 4 15.71 -41.18 29.49
N PHE A 5 15.30 -39.93 29.21
CA PHE A 5 16.15 -38.77 28.98
C PHE A 5 15.45 -37.43 29.29
N LEU A 6 16.18 -36.60 30.03
CA LEU A 6 16.03 -35.17 30.14
C LEU A 6 16.63 -34.55 28.86
N LEU A 7 15.83 -33.84 28.07
CA LEU A 7 16.35 -32.91 27.07
C LEU A 7 15.94 -31.51 27.50
N ILE A 8 16.84 -30.84 28.22
CA ILE A 8 16.79 -29.40 28.43
C ILE A 8 17.15 -28.79 27.09
N ALA A 9 16.14 -28.47 26.27
CA ALA A 9 16.31 -27.47 25.24
C ALA A 9 16.09 -26.12 25.90
N ALA A 10 17.19 -25.51 26.35
CA ALA A 10 17.23 -24.09 26.62
C ALA A 10 16.98 -23.38 25.27
N VAL A 11 15.72 -23.07 24.97
CA VAL A 11 15.41 -22.05 23.97
C VAL A 11 15.71 -20.75 24.67
N ALA A 12 16.90 -20.21 24.38
CA ALA A 12 17.23 -18.84 24.72
C ALA A 12 16.04 -17.97 24.30
N ALA A 13 15.42 -17.31 25.27
CA ALA A 13 14.55 -16.18 24.99
C ALA A 13 15.43 -15.18 24.23
N GLN A 14 15.35 -15.19 22.90
CA GLN A 14 15.87 -14.11 22.10
C GLN A 14 15.02 -12.91 22.47
N THR A 15 15.51 -12.12 23.42
CA THR A 15 15.16 -10.72 23.56
C THR A 15 15.67 -10.02 22.31
N GLY A 16 15.03 -10.30 21.18
CA GLY A 16 15.30 -9.66 19.91
C GLY A 16 14.97 -8.19 20.09
N THR A 17 15.99 -7.36 19.94
CA THR A 17 15.84 -5.90 19.83
C THR A 17 14.70 -5.63 18.84
N PRO A 18 13.68 -4.82 19.18
CA PRO A 18 12.53 -4.61 18.30
C PRO A 18 13.00 -4.12 16.93
N THR A 19 12.92 -5.01 15.95
CA THR A 19 13.32 -4.74 14.57
C THR A 19 12.42 -3.63 14.04
N SER A 20 13.03 -2.62 13.41
CA SER A 20 12.33 -1.44 12.91
C SER A 20 11.48 -1.79 11.70
N VAL A 21 10.27 -2.27 11.92
CA VAL A 21 9.31 -2.60 10.87
C VAL A 21 8.40 -1.39 10.65
N LYS A 22 8.31 -0.87 9.42
CA LYS A 22 7.27 0.11 9.05
C LYS A 22 5.99 -0.64 8.73
N VAL A 23 5.02 -0.56 9.63
CA VAL A 23 3.76 -1.31 9.51
C VAL A 23 2.72 -0.43 8.78
N PRO A 24 2.10 -0.89 7.67
CA PRO A 24 1.11 -0.12 6.90
C PRO A 24 -0.28 -0.09 7.58
N LEU A 25 -0.33 0.23 8.88
CA LEU A 25 -1.59 0.46 9.60
C LEU A 25 -2.07 1.88 9.35
N LYS A 26 -3.35 2.06 9.03
CA LYS A 26 -3.93 3.40 8.81
C LYS A 26 -5.06 3.71 9.79
N ILE A 27 -5.13 4.97 10.21
CA ILE A 27 -6.31 5.57 10.85
C ILE A 27 -6.71 6.78 10.00
N ASP A 28 -7.94 6.78 9.49
CA ASP A 28 -8.46 7.81 8.58
C ASP A 28 -7.50 8.12 7.42
N GLY A 29 -7.02 7.08 6.74
CA GLY A 29 -6.02 7.18 5.67
C GLY A 29 -4.59 7.54 6.12
N THR A 30 -4.38 7.95 7.38
CA THR A 30 -3.07 8.32 7.90
C THR A 30 -2.30 7.10 8.37
N THR A 31 -1.12 6.86 7.80
CA THR A 31 -0.26 5.74 8.20
C THR A 31 0.33 5.99 9.59
N LEU A 32 0.22 4.99 10.47
CA LEU A 32 0.73 5.05 11.82
C LEU A 32 2.26 5.14 11.84
N ALA A 33 2.79 6.01 12.69
CA ALA A 33 4.21 6.10 12.95
C ALA A 33 4.65 4.96 13.88
N LYS A 34 5.96 4.69 13.93
CA LYS A 34 6.51 3.67 14.83
C LYS A 34 6.15 3.88 16.31
N SER A 35 6.00 5.14 16.74
CA SER A 35 5.59 5.49 18.11
C SER A 35 4.13 5.15 18.44
N ASP A 36 3.32 4.81 17.43
CA ASP A 36 1.90 4.53 17.59
C ASP A 36 1.60 3.05 17.87
N TYR A 37 2.61 2.16 17.81
CA TYR A 37 2.44 0.74 18.06
C TYR A 37 3.68 0.08 18.67
N VAL A 38 3.48 -1.12 19.21
CA VAL A 38 4.52 -2.03 19.71
C VAL A 38 4.39 -3.33 18.93
N ALA A 39 5.50 -3.82 18.38
CA ALA A 39 5.57 -5.12 17.73
C ALA A 39 6.41 -6.07 18.59
N THR A 40 5.88 -7.26 18.85
CA THR A 40 6.48 -8.27 19.73
C THR A 40 6.59 -9.60 18.98
N GLY A 41 7.71 -10.31 19.12
CA GLY A 41 7.93 -11.60 18.45
C GLY A 41 8.28 -11.47 16.97
N ASN A 42 7.98 -12.52 16.19
CA ASN A 42 8.31 -12.58 14.76
C ASN A 42 7.28 -11.80 13.93
N VAL A 43 7.52 -10.50 13.82
CA VAL A 43 6.76 -9.57 13.00
C VAL A 43 7.67 -9.02 11.91
N SER A 44 7.19 -9.05 10.66
CA SER A 44 7.82 -8.33 9.56
C SER A 44 6.78 -7.56 8.77
N ALA A 45 7.19 -6.55 8.00
CA ALA A 45 6.28 -5.83 7.11
C ALA A 45 6.94 -5.59 5.76
N ARG A 46 6.06 -5.49 4.76
CA ARG A 46 6.32 -5.05 3.40
C ARG A 46 5.59 -3.73 3.18
N ALA A 47 5.73 -3.15 1.99
CA ALA A 47 5.11 -1.86 1.68
C ALA A 47 3.58 -1.85 1.86
N ASP A 48 2.92 -2.99 1.64
CA ASP A 48 1.46 -3.16 1.61
C ASP A 48 0.92 -4.17 2.65
N ALA A 49 1.81 -4.84 3.39
CA ALA A 49 1.45 -5.99 4.20
C ALA A 49 2.24 -6.11 5.51
N ILE A 50 1.62 -6.79 6.47
CA ILE A 50 2.19 -7.22 7.73
C ILE A 50 2.23 -8.74 7.70
N VAL A 51 3.40 -9.33 7.91
CA VAL A 51 3.57 -10.77 8.01
C VAL A 51 3.84 -11.12 9.46
N LEU A 52 2.98 -11.97 10.02
CA LEU A 52 3.03 -12.44 11.38
C LEU A 52 3.41 -13.93 11.36
N ASP A 53 4.51 -14.29 12.02
CA ASP A 53 4.92 -15.69 12.23
C ASP A 53 4.94 -16.00 13.73
N GLY A 54 3.78 -15.79 14.36
CA GLY A 54 3.58 -15.92 15.80
C GLY A 54 4.06 -14.74 16.65
N GLY A 55 4.28 -13.58 16.03
CA GLY A 55 4.36 -12.29 16.72
C GLY A 55 3.02 -11.56 16.75
N HIS A 56 2.96 -10.45 17.48
CA HIS A 56 1.80 -9.57 17.53
C HIS A 56 2.16 -8.09 17.39
N ILE A 57 1.16 -7.28 17.02
CA ILE A 57 1.24 -5.83 17.02
C ILE A 57 0.12 -5.27 17.90
N GLU A 58 0.48 -4.35 18.77
CA GLU A 58 -0.43 -3.65 19.67
C GLU A 58 -0.33 -2.13 19.44
N LEU A 59 -1.42 -1.38 19.57
CA LEU A 59 -1.34 0.08 19.63
C LEU A 59 -0.60 0.56 20.88
N SER A 60 0.19 1.62 20.77
CA SER A 60 0.81 2.25 21.94
C SER A 60 -0.27 2.79 22.88
N ALA A 61 0.01 2.87 24.18
CA ALA A 61 -0.98 3.32 25.17
C ALA A 61 -1.64 4.68 24.82
N ALA A 62 -0.86 5.61 24.25
CA ALA A 62 -1.37 6.90 23.80
C ALA A 62 -2.38 6.77 22.64
N ARG A 63 -2.13 5.85 21.71
CA ARG A 63 -3.02 5.60 20.56
C ARG A 63 -4.19 4.70 20.91
N GLN A 64 -4.01 3.76 21.82
CA GLN A 64 -5.09 2.94 22.37
C GLN A 64 -6.18 3.81 23.00
N LYS A 65 -5.80 4.82 23.80
CA LYS A 65 -6.77 5.75 24.39
C LYS A 65 -7.57 6.54 23.34
N SER A 66 -6.92 6.91 22.23
CA SER A 66 -7.60 7.58 21.10
C SER A 66 -8.58 6.63 20.42
N PHE A 67 -8.17 5.39 20.17
CA PHE A 67 -8.99 4.36 19.55
C PHE A 67 -10.24 4.03 20.38
N ASP A 68 -10.08 3.84 21.70
CA ASP A 68 -11.19 3.54 22.61
C ASP A 68 -12.28 4.61 22.57
N SER A 69 -11.87 5.88 22.49
CA SER A 69 -12.82 7.00 22.39
C SER A 69 -13.60 7.01 21.07
N GLN A 70 -13.02 6.46 20.00
CA GLN A 70 -13.63 6.41 18.68
C GLN A 70 -14.67 5.30 18.57
N LEU A 71 -14.44 4.14 19.21
CA LEU A 71 -15.37 3.00 19.16
C LEU A 71 -16.76 3.27 19.76
N THR A 72 -16.92 4.34 20.56
CA THR A 72 -18.23 4.80 21.03
C THR A 72 -19.02 5.60 19.98
N LYS A 73 -18.41 5.85 18.81
CA LYS A 73 -18.97 6.59 17.68
C LYS A 73 -19.02 5.67 16.46
N PRO A 74 -19.80 6.05 15.42
CA PRO A 74 -19.80 5.33 14.15
C PRO A 74 -18.38 5.16 13.62
N THR A 75 -17.89 3.92 13.57
CA THR A 75 -16.49 3.59 13.26
C THR A 75 -16.47 2.37 12.35
N SER A 76 -15.54 2.33 11.40
CA SER A 76 -15.36 1.15 10.55
C SER A 76 -13.95 0.62 10.68
N LEU A 77 -13.82 -0.69 10.74
CA LEU A 77 -12.55 -1.40 10.69
C LEU A 77 -12.53 -2.24 9.42
N ILE A 78 -11.45 -2.16 8.66
CA ILE A 78 -11.25 -2.89 7.42
C ILE A 78 -9.90 -3.58 7.47
N LEU A 79 -9.85 -4.84 7.05
CA LEU A 79 -8.61 -5.54 6.84
C LEU A 79 -8.76 -6.65 5.80
N THR A 80 -7.66 -6.97 5.14
CA THR A 80 -7.54 -8.10 4.22
C THR A 80 -6.61 -9.14 4.86
N LEU A 81 -7.09 -10.37 5.01
CA LEU A 81 -6.31 -11.50 5.53
C LEU A 81 -5.85 -12.38 4.36
N ALA A 82 -4.56 -12.65 4.28
CA ALA A 82 -3.94 -13.46 3.22
C ALA A 82 -3.02 -14.53 3.82
N ASP A 83 -2.61 -15.48 2.97
CA ASP A 83 -1.77 -16.63 3.34
C ASP A 83 -2.32 -17.40 4.55
N LEU A 84 -3.63 -17.57 4.51
CA LEU A 84 -4.39 -18.22 5.55
C LEU A 84 -4.27 -19.74 5.37
N SER A 85 -3.17 -20.38 5.77
CA SER A 85 -3.10 -21.87 5.74
C SER A 85 -3.98 -22.51 6.81
N THR A 86 -4.73 -23.57 6.48
CA THR A 86 -5.60 -24.32 7.44
C THR A 86 -4.86 -24.95 8.62
N SER A 87 -3.53 -25.08 8.54
CA SER A 87 -2.69 -25.55 9.65
C SER A 87 -2.41 -24.50 10.74
N ASN A 88 -2.75 -23.23 10.49
CA ASN A 88 -2.54 -22.13 11.42
C ASN A 88 -3.77 -21.99 12.34
N THR A 89 -3.72 -22.62 13.52
CA THR A 89 -4.67 -22.35 14.61
C THR A 89 -4.19 -21.15 15.39
N GLY A 90 -4.98 -20.09 15.41
CA GLY A 90 -4.60 -18.85 16.08
C GLY A 90 -5.78 -17.90 16.20
N ALA A 91 -5.68 -16.95 17.11
CA ALA A 91 -6.71 -15.95 17.30
C ALA A 91 -6.07 -14.57 17.37
N MET A 92 -6.78 -13.57 16.85
CA MET A 92 -6.38 -12.17 16.90
C MET A 92 -7.40 -11.40 17.74
N THR A 93 -6.97 -10.40 18.49
CA THR A 93 -7.87 -9.60 19.34
C THR A 93 -7.90 -8.13 18.92
N LEU A 94 -8.88 -7.71 18.12
CA LEU A 94 -9.09 -6.33 17.69
C LEU A 94 -9.88 -5.48 18.72
N GLY A 95 -9.44 -5.35 19.96
CA GLY A 95 -10.22 -4.72 21.03
C GLY A 95 -10.75 -5.78 22.01
N GLN A 96 -12.05 -5.79 22.30
CA GLN A 96 -12.76 -7.00 22.76
C GLN A 96 -13.31 -7.83 21.59
N LEU A 97 -12.97 -7.45 20.36
CA LEU A 97 -13.24 -8.25 19.18
C LEU A 97 -12.20 -9.36 19.08
N HIS A 98 -12.59 -10.63 19.12
CA HIS A 98 -11.67 -11.70 18.75
C HIS A 98 -12.03 -12.24 17.37
N LEU A 99 -11.03 -12.36 16.50
CA LEU A 99 -11.08 -13.17 15.30
C LEU A 99 -10.39 -14.48 15.63
N MET A 100 -11.16 -15.51 15.95
CA MET A 100 -10.61 -16.85 16.12
C MET A 100 -10.63 -17.57 14.80
N ARG A 101 -9.49 -18.19 14.47
CA ARG A 101 -9.35 -19.02 13.29
C ARG A 101 -9.20 -20.49 13.71
N THR A 102 -10.26 -21.23 13.44
CA THR A 102 -10.22 -22.68 13.24
C THR A 102 -10.45 -22.94 11.74
N ASP A 103 -11.44 -23.74 11.37
CA ASP A 103 -11.97 -23.84 10.01
C ASP A 103 -12.84 -22.62 9.64
N ASN A 104 -13.35 -21.92 10.66
CA ASN A 104 -14.24 -20.76 10.54
C ASN A 104 -13.60 -19.52 11.17
N ILE A 105 -14.02 -18.36 10.67
CA ILE A 105 -13.76 -17.06 11.27
C ILE A 105 -14.98 -16.66 12.08
N TRP A 106 -14.71 -16.31 13.32
CA TRP A 106 -15.71 -15.85 14.27
C TRP A 106 -15.45 -14.40 14.64
N PHE A 107 -16.52 -13.60 14.71
CA PHE A 107 -16.55 -12.34 15.43
C PHE A 107 -16.97 -12.64 16.86
N LEU A 108 -16.10 -12.38 17.84
CA LEU A 108 -16.48 -12.50 19.25
C LEU A 108 -16.42 -11.14 19.92
N VAL A 109 -17.40 -10.82 20.74
CA VAL A 109 -17.43 -9.59 21.55
C VAL A 109 -17.84 -9.92 22.98
N ASN A 110 -17.12 -9.36 23.95
CA ASN A 110 -17.53 -9.38 25.35
C ASN A 110 -18.46 -8.19 25.62
N GLN A 111 -19.69 -8.47 26.04
CA GLN A 111 -20.70 -7.45 26.25
C GLN A 111 -20.59 -6.81 27.64
N SER A 112 -21.33 -5.72 27.84
CA SER A 112 -21.46 -4.99 29.10
C SER A 112 -21.95 -5.89 30.26
N ASP A 113 -22.76 -6.91 29.94
CA ASP A 113 -23.24 -7.96 30.85
C ASP A 113 -22.18 -9.01 31.22
N GLY A 114 -20.99 -8.95 30.60
CA GLY A 114 -19.88 -9.89 30.80
C GLY A 114 -20.00 -11.21 30.03
N GLN A 115 -21.01 -11.35 29.17
CA GLN A 115 -21.21 -12.51 28.30
C GLN A 115 -20.49 -12.34 26.96
N TRP A 116 -19.91 -13.43 26.48
CA TRP A 116 -19.37 -13.50 25.13
C TRP A 116 -20.50 -13.73 24.13
N ARG A 117 -20.57 -12.88 23.10
CA ARG A 117 -21.36 -13.13 21.89
C ARG A 117 -20.42 -13.55 20.79
N GLN A 118 -20.87 -14.52 19.99
CA GLN A 118 -20.10 -15.08 18.89
C GLN A 118 -20.99 -15.02 17.64
N THR A 119 -20.41 -14.61 16.52
CA THR A 119 -21.08 -14.58 15.23
C THR A 119 -20.14 -15.14 14.18
N GLU A 120 -20.57 -16.18 13.47
CA GLU A 120 -19.78 -16.77 12.40
C GLU A 120 -19.76 -15.82 11.19
N ILE A 121 -18.57 -15.50 10.69
CA ILE A 121 -18.37 -14.70 9.48
C ILE A 121 -18.20 -15.63 8.25
N GLY A 122 -17.81 -16.88 8.50
CA GLY A 122 -17.76 -17.98 7.54
C GLY A 122 -16.40 -18.68 7.51
N GLN A 123 -16.23 -19.62 6.58
CA GLN A 123 -15.07 -20.49 6.51
C GLN A 123 -13.82 -19.83 5.92
N VAL A 124 -12.64 -20.30 6.32
CA VAL A 124 -11.38 -19.93 5.67
C VAL A 124 -11.04 -20.96 4.59
N THR A 125 -10.73 -20.49 3.39
CA THR A 125 -10.24 -21.34 2.30
C THR A 125 -8.90 -20.82 1.81
N ASP A 126 -8.02 -21.72 1.37
CA ASP A 126 -6.68 -21.38 0.87
C ASP A 126 -6.71 -20.71 -0.52
N ALA A 127 -7.91 -20.45 -1.08
CA ALA A 127 -8.09 -20.09 -2.49
C ALA A 127 -7.92 -18.59 -2.80
N ALA A 128 -8.14 -17.69 -1.82
CA ALA A 128 -8.03 -16.24 -2.02
C ALA A 128 -7.85 -15.46 -0.70
N PRO A 129 -7.21 -14.27 -0.74
CA PRO A 129 -7.26 -13.32 0.37
C PRO A 129 -8.71 -12.97 0.74
N LEU A 130 -8.98 -12.90 2.02
CA LEU A 130 -10.28 -12.61 2.58
C LEU A 130 -10.38 -11.16 2.99
N LYS A 131 -11.39 -10.44 2.50
CA LYS A 131 -11.63 -9.05 2.93
C LYS A 131 -12.71 -9.00 4.00
N LEU A 132 -12.39 -8.40 5.14
CA LEU A 132 -13.28 -8.23 6.27
C LEU A 132 -13.55 -6.76 6.52
N ALA A 133 -14.80 -6.42 6.82
CA ALA A 133 -15.14 -5.12 7.36
C ALA A 133 -16.13 -5.24 8.52
N PHE A 134 -15.93 -4.39 9.53
CA PHE A 134 -16.76 -4.28 10.72
C PHE A 134 -17.20 -2.85 10.85
N VAL A 135 -18.52 -2.61 10.81
CA VAL A 135 -19.09 -1.26 10.94
C VAL A 135 -19.82 -1.19 12.27
N PHE A 136 -19.34 -0.32 13.15
CA PHE A 136 -19.89 -0.09 14.48
C PHE A 136 -20.72 1.19 14.48
N ASP A 137 -21.86 1.19 15.16
CA ASP A 137 -22.67 2.40 15.42
C ASP A 137 -22.74 2.78 16.90
N GLY A 138 -21.97 2.09 17.74
CA GLY A 138 -21.95 2.24 19.20
C GLY A 138 -22.94 1.34 19.95
N LYS A 139 -23.82 0.61 19.25
CA LYS A 139 -24.76 -0.37 19.84
C LYS A 139 -24.77 -1.71 19.13
N LYS A 140 -24.38 -1.74 17.86
CA LYS A 140 -24.25 -2.95 17.06
C LYS A 140 -23.00 -2.90 16.19
N ALA A 141 -22.58 -4.09 15.77
CA ALA A 141 -21.57 -4.29 14.75
C ALA A 141 -22.21 -5.01 13.55
N ASP A 142 -22.20 -4.37 12.38
CA ASP A 142 -22.54 -4.98 11.11
C ASP A 142 -21.26 -5.61 10.50
N LEU A 143 -21.37 -6.88 10.11
CA LEU A 143 -20.25 -7.72 9.71
C LEU A 143 -20.29 -7.95 8.20
N TYR A 144 -19.15 -7.78 7.53
CA TYR A 144 -19.03 -7.95 6.09
C TYR A 144 -17.87 -8.86 5.72
N ARG A 145 -18.12 -9.67 4.70
CA ARG A 145 -17.16 -10.54 4.04
C ARG A 145 -17.17 -10.26 2.55
N ASP A 146 -16.00 -9.95 1.99
CA ASP A 146 -15.80 -9.71 0.56
C ASP A 146 -16.83 -8.70 0.00
N GLY A 147 -17.15 -7.68 0.81
CA GLY A 147 -18.08 -6.60 0.48
C GLY A 147 -19.56 -6.92 0.67
N LYS A 148 -19.89 -8.13 1.13
CA LYS A 148 -21.27 -8.58 1.34
C LYS A 148 -21.57 -8.66 2.85
N PRO A 149 -22.76 -8.24 3.29
CA PRO A 149 -23.16 -8.41 4.68
C PRO A 149 -23.31 -9.89 5.00
N VAL A 150 -22.75 -10.33 6.12
CA VAL A 150 -22.87 -11.71 6.62
C VAL A 150 -23.67 -11.81 7.91
N GLY A 151 -23.83 -10.70 8.63
CA GLY A 151 -24.65 -10.65 9.83
C GLY A 151 -24.47 -9.35 10.61
N SER A 152 -25.18 -9.26 11.73
CA SER A 152 -25.06 -8.17 12.70
C SER A 152 -25.14 -8.74 14.10
N THR A 153 -24.44 -8.13 15.05
CA THR A 153 -24.50 -8.50 16.47
C THR A 153 -24.61 -7.25 17.34
N PRO A 154 -25.29 -7.32 18.50
CA PRO A 154 -25.16 -6.29 19.52
C PRO A 154 -23.68 -6.03 19.86
N TYR A 155 -23.36 -4.77 20.14
CA TYR A 155 -22.02 -4.29 20.46
C TYR A 155 -22.11 -3.23 21.55
N GLU A 156 -21.98 -3.68 22.79
CA GLU A 156 -21.88 -2.81 23.97
C GLU A 156 -20.65 -3.25 24.78
N PRO A 157 -19.44 -2.91 24.32
CA PRO A 157 -18.23 -3.47 24.90
C PRO A 157 -17.99 -2.95 26.33
N LYS A 158 -17.41 -3.80 27.20
CA LYS A 158 -17.15 -3.47 28.60
C LYS A 158 -15.71 -3.01 28.82
N GLY A 159 -15.51 -1.76 29.21
CA GLY A 159 -14.20 -1.24 29.62
C GLY A 159 -13.27 -0.87 28.46
N ALA A 160 -11.99 -0.64 28.78
CA ALA A 160 -10.98 -0.27 27.79
C ALA A 160 -10.82 -1.37 26.73
N GLN A 161 -10.74 -0.95 25.47
CA GLN A 161 -10.54 -1.86 24.35
C GLN A 161 -9.02 -1.95 24.09
N LYS A 162 -8.52 -3.09 23.65
CA LYS A 162 -7.10 -3.26 23.32
C LYS A 162 -6.94 -3.86 21.93
N LEU A 163 -6.44 -3.09 20.97
CA LEU A 163 -6.23 -3.56 19.61
C LEU A 163 -4.90 -4.34 19.52
N VAL A 164 -5.00 -5.65 19.31
CA VAL A 164 -3.91 -6.62 19.16
C VAL A 164 -4.10 -7.43 17.87
N LEU A 165 -3.15 -7.30 16.96
CA LEU A 165 -3.09 -8.10 15.74
C LEU A 165 -2.11 -9.24 15.94
N GLY A 166 -2.46 -10.45 15.53
CA GLY A 166 -1.53 -11.58 15.52
C GLY A 166 -1.49 -12.44 16.77
N SER A 167 -2.28 -12.12 17.80
CA SER A 167 -2.34 -12.92 19.03
C SER A 167 -3.65 -12.67 19.78
N THR A 168 -3.98 -13.57 20.70
CA THR A 168 -5.03 -13.35 21.70
C THR A 168 -4.60 -12.28 22.69
N ALA A 169 -5.56 -11.63 23.35
CA ALA A 169 -5.27 -10.68 24.43
C ALA A 169 -4.42 -11.24 25.59
N ASP A 170 -4.35 -12.57 25.75
CA ASP A 170 -3.53 -13.26 26.76
C ASP A 170 -2.25 -13.91 26.20
N ASP A 171 -1.91 -13.65 24.94
CA ASP A 171 -0.70 -14.13 24.25
C ASP A 171 -0.55 -15.65 24.08
N LYS A 172 -1.65 -16.41 24.19
CA LYS A 172 -1.62 -17.88 24.13
C LYS A 172 -1.96 -18.48 22.75
N GLY A 173 -2.34 -17.66 21.78
CA GLY A 173 -2.75 -18.12 20.46
C GLY A 173 -2.06 -17.38 19.31
N PRO A 174 -0.73 -17.50 19.15
CA PRO A 174 0.02 -16.79 18.12
C PRO A 174 -0.53 -17.13 16.73
N TRP A 175 -1.03 -16.11 16.04
CA TRP A 175 -1.56 -16.25 14.69
C TRP A 175 -0.43 -16.12 13.66
N LYS A 176 -0.59 -16.87 12.56
CA LYS A 176 0.33 -16.86 11.42
C LYS A 176 -0.42 -16.55 10.13
N GLY A 177 0.12 -15.58 9.39
CA GLY A 177 -0.43 -15.17 8.10
C GLY A 177 -0.06 -13.74 7.76
N GLU A 178 -0.73 -13.22 6.74
CA GLU A 178 -0.51 -11.88 6.23
C GLU A 178 -1.75 -11.00 6.44
N ILE A 179 -1.55 -9.79 6.94
CA ILE A 179 -2.58 -8.75 7.04
C ILE A 179 -2.24 -7.64 6.05
N ARG A 180 -3.17 -7.29 5.18
CA ARG A 180 -3.07 -6.21 4.20
C ARG A 180 -4.20 -5.21 4.40
N GLU A 181 -4.03 -4.01 3.85
CA GLU A 181 -5.10 -3.00 3.74
C GLU A 181 -5.79 -2.68 5.09
N PHE A 182 -5.05 -2.75 6.21
CA PHE A 182 -5.62 -2.48 7.52
C PHE A 182 -5.92 -0.99 7.70
N GLU A 183 -7.18 -0.67 7.90
CA GLU A 183 -7.64 0.71 8.09
C GLU A 183 -8.74 0.80 9.15
N ILE A 184 -8.59 1.77 10.05
CA ILE A 184 -9.64 2.22 10.96
C ILE A 184 -10.17 3.56 10.44
N LEU A 185 -11.48 3.70 10.34
CA LEU A 185 -12.16 4.91 9.91
C LEU A 185 -13.05 5.42 11.04
N THR A 186 -12.95 6.68 11.41
CA THR A 186 -13.82 7.32 12.42
C THR A 186 -15.21 7.66 11.90
N LYS A 187 -15.63 6.99 10.83
CA LYS A 187 -16.98 7.03 10.29
C LYS A 187 -17.50 5.62 10.09
N GLY A 188 -18.80 5.45 10.31
CA GLY A 188 -19.52 4.25 9.86
C GLY A 188 -19.64 4.29 8.35
N LEU A 189 -19.14 3.26 7.68
CA LEU A 189 -19.30 3.08 6.25
C LEU A 189 -20.70 2.56 5.94
N LYS A 190 -21.27 3.01 4.82
CA LYS A 190 -22.49 2.44 4.28
C LYS A 190 -22.20 1.10 3.57
N PRO A 191 -23.18 0.20 3.44
CA PRO A 191 -22.99 -1.09 2.76
C PRO A 191 -22.37 -0.97 1.36
N GLU A 192 -22.75 0.05 0.59
CA GLU A 192 -22.19 0.34 -0.73
C GLU A 192 -20.71 0.75 -0.69
N GLU A 193 -20.28 1.51 0.32
CA GLU A 193 -18.87 1.88 0.51
C GLU A 193 -18.02 0.67 0.89
N VAL A 194 -18.58 -0.23 1.71
CA VAL A 194 -17.93 -1.50 2.08
C VAL A 194 -17.79 -2.40 0.84
N ALA A 195 -18.85 -2.53 0.04
CA ALA A 195 -18.82 -3.31 -1.19
C ALA A 195 -17.80 -2.78 -2.20
N LEU A 196 -17.73 -1.45 -2.38
CA LEU A 196 -16.76 -0.79 -3.26
C LEU A 196 -15.31 -0.97 -2.80
N ARG A 197 -15.05 -1.00 -1.49
CA ARG A 197 -13.71 -1.22 -0.95
C ARG A 197 -13.26 -2.68 -1.04
N ALA A 198 -14.19 -3.61 -0.86
CA ALA A 198 -13.89 -5.02 -0.97
C ALA A 198 -13.68 -5.45 -2.43
N ASN A 199 -14.57 -4.99 -3.31
CA ASN A 199 -14.51 -5.20 -4.74
C ASN A 199 -14.45 -3.83 -5.39
N PRO A 200 -13.27 -3.18 -5.44
CA PRO A 200 -13.13 -2.00 -6.25
C PRO A 200 -13.57 -2.41 -7.64
N LYS A 201 -14.70 -1.87 -8.10
CA LYS A 201 -15.04 -1.96 -9.52
C LYS A 201 -13.79 -1.55 -10.27
N PRO A 202 -13.44 -2.16 -11.42
CA PRO A 202 -12.49 -1.55 -12.32
C PRO A 202 -13.02 -0.14 -12.60
N VAL A 203 -12.45 0.83 -11.89
CA VAL A 203 -12.84 2.22 -11.96
C VAL A 203 -12.38 2.62 -13.36
N GLN A 204 -13.34 2.88 -14.27
CA GLN A 204 -13.05 3.73 -15.41
C GLN A 204 -12.40 4.99 -14.83
N PRO A 205 -11.16 5.31 -15.22
CA PRO A 205 -10.30 6.21 -14.45
C PRO A 205 -10.91 7.60 -14.42
N SER A 206 -11.61 7.90 -13.33
CA SER A 206 -11.88 9.27 -12.89
C SER A 206 -10.72 9.68 -12.00
N SER A 207 -10.00 10.68 -12.49
CA SER A 207 -8.93 11.41 -11.85
C SER A 207 -9.22 11.65 -10.36
N GLU A 208 -8.46 11.03 -9.46
CA GLU A 208 -7.91 11.62 -8.24
C GLU A 208 -7.41 10.51 -7.28
N THR A 209 -6.11 10.59 -6.98
CA THR A 209 -5.32 9.89 -5.93
C THR A 209 -4.64 8.55 -6.28
N PRO A 210 -3.29 8.51 -6.40
CA PRO A 210 -2.52 7.28 -6.63
C PRO A 210 -2.17 6.58 -5.30
N THR A 211 -2.40 5.27 -5.20
CA THR A 211 -1.83 4.41 -4.14
C THR A 211 -0.85 3.39 -4.75
N SER A 212 0.33 3.35 -4.15
CA SER A 212 1.60 2.77 -4.59
C SER A 212 1.70 1.24 -4.50
N ALA A 213 0.95 0.49 -5.30
CA ALA A 213 1.18 -0.95 -5.50
C ALA A 213 0.75 -1.46 -6.88
N GLN A 214 0.75 -0.59 -7.89
CA GLN A 214 0.51 -1.01 -9.26
C GLN A 214 1.79 -1.65 -9.80
N ALA A 215 1.70 -2.88 -10.33
CA ALA A 215 2.84 -3.52 -10.97
C ALA A 215 3.35 -2.61 -12.10
N GLU A 216 4.64 -2.30 -12.09
CA GLU A 216 5.23 -1.45 -13.11
C GLU A 216 5.08 -2.12 -14.48
N THR A 217 4.52 -1.39 -15.43
CA THR A 217 4.50 -1.77 -16.83
C THR A 217 5.79 -1.32 -17.50
N LYS A 218 6.07 -1.89 -18.68
CA LYS A 218 7.21 -1.49 -19.50
C LYS A 218 7.12 -0.03 -19.95
N SER A 219 5.91 0.41 -20.31
CA SER A 219 5.62 1.77 -20.75
C SER A 219 4.37 2.32 -20.07
N THR A 220 4.28 3.65 -19.94
CA THR A 220 3.08 4.35 -19.46
C THR A 220 2.75 5.51 -20.40
N THR A 221 1.46 5.70 -20.71
CA THR A 221 0.99 6.86 -21.44
C THR A 221 0.43 7.88 -20.48
N VAL A 222 0.88 9.14 -20.57
CA VAL A 222 0.42 10.24 -19.73
C VAL A 222 0.04 11.45 -20.55
N GLU A 223 -0.91 12.24 -20.04
CA GLU A 223 -1.06 13.64 -20.42
C GLU A 223 -0.25 14.48 -19.43
N ALA A 224 0.63 15.34 -19.94
CA ALA A 224 1.50 16.15 -19.10
C ALA A 224 1.63 17.59 -19.63
N GLU A 225 1.82 18.53 -18.72
CA GLU A 225 2.05 19.94 -19.01
C GLU A 225 3.53 20.27 -18.89
N LEU A 226 4.12 20.88 -19.90
CA LEU A 226 5.52 21.26 -19.94
C LEU A 226 5.78 22.45 -19.01
N VAL A 227 6.57 22.26 -17.95
CA VAL A 227 6.82 23.28 -16.91
C VAL A 227 8.25 23.83 -16.92
N GLY A 228 9.20 23.09 -17.50
CA GLY A 228 10.58 23.50 -17.74
C GLY A 228 11.06 22.99 -19.10
N VAL A 229 11.77 23.84 -19.85
CA VAL A 229 12.22 23.54 -21.23
C VAL A 229 13.73 23.72 -21.30
N THR A 230 14.43 22.72 -21.82
CA THR A 230 15.84 22.83 -22.19
C THR A 230 15.97 23.28 -23.64
N ALA A 231 16.82 24.28 -23.88
CA ALA A 231 17.01 24.80 -25.24
C ALA A 231 17.73 23.77 -26.13
N VAL A 232 17.12 23.41 -27.26
CA VAL A 232 17.77 22.57 -28.28
C VAL A 232 18.88 23.38 -28.98
N PRO A 233 20.17 23.02 -28.81
CA PRO A 233 21.26 23.82 -29.36
C PRO A 233 21.35 23.68 -30.88
N ALA A 234 22.23 24.47 -31.51
CA ALA A 234 22.51 24.29 -32.93
C ALA A 234 23.29 22.97 -33.16
N PRO A 235 23.00 22.20 -34.22
CA PRO A 235 23.69 20.93 -34.49
C PRO A 235 25.23 21.03 -34.55
N ASP A 236 25.77 22.16 -35.00
CA ASP A 236 27.22 22.37 -35.06
C ASP A 236 27.89 22.44 -33.68
N THR A 237 27.16 22.79 -32.62
CA THR A 237 27.72 22.97 -31.27
C THR A 237 27.83 21.66 -30.50
N ILE A 238 27.22 20.57 -30.99
CA ILE A 238 27.29 19.24 -30.35
C ILE A 238 28.34 18.32 -30.98
N LYS A 239 29.16 18.80 -31.92
CA LYS A 239 30.22 17.99 -32.53
C LYS A 239 31.17 17.42 -31.46
N PRO A 240 31.63 16.17 -31.60
CA PRO A 240 31.50 15.28 -32.77
C PRO A 240 30.17 14.50 -32.83
N TYR A 241 29.23 14.71 -31.92
CA TYR A 241 27.95 14.02 -31.90
C TYR A 241 27.02 14.54 -33.01
N VAL A 242 26.18 13.65 -33.54
CA VAL A 242 25.15 13.97 -34.56
C VAL A 242 23.74 13.76 -34.03
N ASP A 243 23.60 13.13 -32.88
CA ASP A 243 22.35 12.91 -32.17
C ASP A 243 22.50 13.46 -30.75
N ALA A 244 21.43 14.04 -30.21
CA ALA A 244 21.41 14.51 -28.83
C ALA A 244 20.02 14.37 -28.21
N LEU A 245 20.01 13.99 -26.93
CA LEU A 245 18.84 13.99 -26.08
C LEU A 245 18.76 15.33 -25.33
N ILE A 246 17.53 15.80 -25.15
CA ILE A 246 17.19 17.01 -24.42
C ILE A 246 16.27 16.62 -23.28
N VAL A 247 16.52 17.12 -22.08
CA VAL A 247 15.71 16.82 -20.90
C VAL A 247 14.80 17.99 -20.58
N ASP A 248 13.50 17.76 -20.67
CA ASP A 248 12.47 18.73 -20.30
C ASP A 248 11.78 18.31 -19.00
N GLU A 249 11.20 19.27 -18.28
CA GLU A 249 10.42 19.01 -17.07
C GLU A 249 8.93 19.14 -17.35
N TYR A 250 8.18 18.09 -17.02
CA TYR A 250 6.74 18.06 -17.13
C TYR A 250 6.08 17.88 -15.78
N LYS A 251 4.87 18.42 -15.64
CA LYS A 251 3.93 18.04 -14.60
C LYS A 251 2.88 17.09 -15.17
N VAL A 252 2.80 15.88 -14.64
CA VAL A 252 1.81 14.89 -15.07
C VAL A 252 0.41 15.37 -14.69
N VAL A 253 -0.47 15.51 -15.68
CA VAL A 253 -1.87 15.88 -15.49
C VAL A 253 -2.70 14.63 -15.21
N SER A 254 -2.54 13.59 -16.03
CA SER A 254 -3.24 12.32 -15.88
C SER A 254 -2.45 11.16 -16.48
N VAL A 255 -2.63 9.96 -15.93
CA VAL A 255 -2.09 8.71 -16.49
C VAL A 255 -3.20 8.04 -17.30
N THR A 256 -2.97 7.89 -18.61
CA THR A 256 -3.94 7.33 -19.56
C THR A 256 -3.82 5.81 -19.65
N SER A 257 -2.60 5.26 -19.53
CA SER A 257 -2.38 3.81 -19.51
C SER A 257 -1.04 3.44 -18.88
N GLY A 258 -0.90 2.19 -18.42
CA GLY A 258 0.31 1.68 -17.79
C GLY A 258 0.60 2.33 -16.43
N HIS A 259 1.74 1.95 -15.85
CA HIS A 259 2.28 2.52 -14.63
C HIS A 259 3.79 2.38 -14.64
N ILE A 260 4.51 3.50 -14.52
CA ILE A 260 5.93 3.51 -14.18
C ILE A 260 6.07 4.35 -12.92
N ARG A 261 6.87 3.87 -11.96
CA ARG A 261 7.13 4.61 -10.74
C ARG A 261 7.66 6.01 -11.06
N ASN A 262 7.16 7.00 -10.34
CA ASN A 262 7.45 8.43 -10.49
C ASN A 262 6.71 9.14 -11.64
N ALA A 263 5.89 8.45 -12.44
CA ALA A 263 5.06 9.06 -13.49
C ALA A 263 3.58 9.22 -13.10
N ASP A 264 3.29 9.36 -11.80
CA ASP A 264 1.92 9.48 -11.30
C ASP A 264 1.32 10.87 -11.53
N ALA A 265 -0.01 10.96 -11.64
CA ALA A 265 -0.72 12.23 -11.75
C ALA A 265 -0.34 13.20 -10.61
N GLY A 266 -0.06 14.45 -10.97
CA GLY A 266 0.38 15.52 -10.09
C GLY A 266 1.88 15.57 -9.81
N LYS A 267 2.68 14.58 -10.26
CA LYS A 267 4.13 14.57 -10.10
C LYS A 267 4.83 15.41 -11.17
N SER A 268 5.94 16.04 -10.78
CA SER A 268 6.94 16.53 -11.72
C SER A 268 7.83 15.37 -12.17
N ILE A 269 8.11 15.32 -13.47
CA ILE A 269 8.98 14.32 -14.10
C ILE A 269 9.97 14.99 -15.05
N ARG A 270 11.15 14.38 -15.21
CA ARG A 270 12.12 14.75 -16.24
C ARG A 270 12.06 13.75 -17.38
N VAL A 271 11.86 14.27 -18.57
CA VAL A 271 11.65 13.46 -19.76
C VAL A 271 12.75 13.78 -20.77
N ALA A 272 13.50 12.77 -21.15
CA ALA A 272 14.47 12.82 -22.22
C ALA A 272 13.75 12.63 -23.57
N HIS A 273 13.98 13.55 -24.50
CA HIS A 273 13.48 13.49 -25.87
C HIS A 273 14.65 13.57 -26.85
N TRP A 274 14.49 13.03 -28.04
CA TRP A 274 15.43 13.32 -29.12
C TRP A 274 15.26 14.75 -29.59
N GLY A 275 16.19 15.65 -29.25
CA GLY A 275 16.19 17.04 -29.71
C GLY A 275 16.96 17.24 -31.02
N ILE A 276 18.00 16.44 -31.25
CA ILE A 276 18.75 16.42 -32.50
C ILE A 276 18.87 14.96 -32.98
N VAL A 277 18.52 14.71 -34.23
CA VAL A 277 18.69 13.41 -34.90
C VAL A 277 19.32 13.62 -36.27
N ALA A 278 20.40 12.89 -36.56
CA ALA A 278 21.17 12.97 -37.79
C ALA A 278 21.55 14.42 -38.17
N GLY A 279 21.96 15.21 -37.17
CA GLY A 279 22.36 16.60 -37.32
C GLY A 279 21.20 17.58 -37.58
N LYS A 280 19.95 17.17 -37.37
CA LYS A 280 18.76 18.02 -37.55
C LYS A 280 17.98 18.15 -36.25
N LYS A 281 17.50 19.36 -35.96
CA LYS A 281 16.56 19.59 -34.85
C LYS A 281 15.26 18.84 -35.09
N THR A 282 14.69 18.27 -34.04
CA THR A 282 13.35 17.65 -34.06
C THR A 282 12.27 18.67 -33.68
N ALA A 283 11.01 18.26 -33.70
CA ALA A 283 9.88 19.08 -33.28
C ALA A 283 9.95 19.52 -31.79
N VAL A 284 10.79 18.87 -30.97
CA VAL A 284 11.05 19.26 -29.57
C VAL A 284 11.60 20.69 -29.50
N ALA A 285 12.29 21.17 -30.54
CA ALA A 285 12.80 22.53 -30.59
C ALA A 285 11.71 23.61 -30.58
N ASP A 286 10.47 23.25 -30.93
CA ASP A 286 9.33 24.17 -30.96
C ASP A 286 8.47 24.08 -29.69
N TYR A 287 8.89 23.29 -28.69
CA TYR A 287 8.13 23.09 -27.46
C TYR A 287 8.18 24.35 -26.60
N ALA A 288 7.04 24.71 -26.02
CA ALA A 288 6.90 25.89 -25.18
C ALA A 288 6.33 25.55 -23.80
N LYS A 289 6.79 26.27 -22.77
CA LYS A 289 6.25 26.14 -21.42
C LYS A 289 4.73 26.40 -21.42
N GLY A 290 3.99 25.51 -20.76
CA GLY A 290 2.52 25.48 -20.74
C GLY A 290 1.89 24.56 -21.80
N ASP A 291 2.68 24.03 -22.75
CA ASP A 291 2.20 23.03 -23.71
C ASP A 291 1.69 21.78 -22.97
N LYS A 292 0.52 21.30 -23.38
CA LYS A 292 0.01 19.99 -22.95
C LYS A 292 0.30 18.95 -24.01
N ARG A 293 0.86 17.82 -23.61
CA ARG A 293 1.27 16.75 -24.52
C ARG A 293 0.93 15.38 -23.97
N THR A 294 0.50 14.51 -24.87
CA THR A 294 0.45 13.06 -24.63
C THR A 294 1.85 12.49 -24.82
N LEU A 295 2.41 11.87 -23.78
CA LEU A 295 3.72 11.23 -23.81
C LEU A 295 3.59 9.72 -23.61
N ILE A 296 4.44 8.94 -24.29
CA ILE A 296 4.63 7.51 -23.99
C ILE A 296 6.00 7.38 -23.36
N LEU A 297 6.03 7.01 -22.09
CA LEU A 297 7.21 7.02 -21.26
C LEU A 297 7.68 5.60 -20.97
N GLU A 298 8.98 5.39 -21.08
CA GLU A 298 9.70 4.20 -20.60
C GLU A 298 10.80 4.65 -19.61
N LYS A 299 11.30 3.74 -18.76
CA LYS A 299 12.42 4.08 -17.87
C LYS A 299 13.67 4.28 -18.69
N PHE A 300 14.38 5.39 -18.46
CA PHE A 300 15.62 5.66 -19.20
C PHE A 300 16.66 4.53 -19.04
N ALA A 301 16.75 3.93 -17.85
CA ALA A 301 17.67 2.83 -17.54
C ALA A 301 17.38 1.53 -18.32
N ASP A 302 16.19 1.35 -18.89
CA ASP A 302 15.84 0.17 -19.68
C ASP A 302 16.31 0.29 -21.15
N HIS A 303 16.95 1.42 -21.50
CA HIS A 303 17.45 1.72 -22.84
C HIS A 303 18.97 1.99 -22.85
N PRO A 304 19.81 0.95 -22.72
CA PRO A 304 21.28 1.12 -22.70
C PRO A 304 21.83 1.80 -23.96
N ALA A 305 21.11 1.74 -25.09
CA ALA A 305 21.49 2.41 -26.33
C ALA A 305 21.40 3.95 -26.26
N VAL A 306 20.60 4.50 -25.34
CA VAL A 306 20.45 5.95 -25.15
C VAL A 306 21.33 6.49 -24.02
N GLU A 307 21.76 5.64 -23.09
CA GLU A 307 22.62 6.03 -21.96
C GLU A 307 23.97 6.62 -22.40
N HIS A 308 24.47 6.19 -23.56
CA HIS A 308 25.72 6.70 -24.14
C HIS A 308 25.53 7.89 -25.11
N GLN A 309 24.33 8.45 -25.21
CA GLN A 309 24.05 9.58 -26.09
C GLN A 309 24.36 10.90 -25.40
N TYR A 310 24.76 11.89 -26.20
CA TYR A 310 24.97 13.24 -25.69
C TYR A 310 23.64 13.79 -25.15
N THR A 311 23.57 14.04 -23.85
CA THR A 311 22.35 14.49 -23.16
C THR A 311 22.56 15.90 -22.64
N ILE A 312 21.60 16.77 -22.92
CA ILE A 312 21.62 18.17 -22.52
C ILE A 312 20.47 18.39 -21.54
N ASN A 313 20.80 18.98 -20.40
CA ASN A 313 19.86 19.36 -19.37
C ASN A 313 20.31 20.71 -18.81
N ASP A 314 19.56 21.78 -19.08
CA ASP A 314 19.83 23.13 -18.54
C ASP A 314 18.93 23.48 -17.33
N LEU A 315 18.11 22.52 -16.89
CA LEU A 315 17.24 22.65 -15.74
C LEU A 315 18.07 22.63 -14.44
N PRO A 316 17.59 23.26 -13.34
CA PRO A 316 18.26 23.21 -12.04
C PRO A 316 18.56 21.77 -11.60
N ASP A 317 19.66 21.50 -10.90
CA ASP A 317 19.97 20.13 -10.48
C ASP A 317 18.89 19.55 -9.55
N ASP A 318 18.41 18.35 -9.86
CA ASP A 318 17.54 17.55 -8.99
C ASP A 318 17.96 16.08 -9.06
N PHE A 319 18.83 15.68 -8.14
CA PHE A 319 19.39 14.33 -8.07
C PHE A 319 18.39 13.26 -7.63
N ALA A 320 17.21 13.66 -7.14
CA ALA A 320 16.18 12.72 -6.69
C ALA A 320 15.23 12.30 -7.83
N MET A 321 15.28 12.98 -8.98
CA MET A 321 14.36 12.76 -10.10
C MET A 321 15.02 11.97 -11.24
N PRO A 322 14.74 10.67 -11.38
CA PRO A 322 15.27 9.88 -12.50
C PRO A 322 14.67 10.35 -13.83
N TYR A 323 15.44 10.19 -14.91
CA TYR A 323 14.94 10.46 -16.25
C TYR A 323 14.00 9.35 -16.73
N LEU A 324 12.93 9.76 -17.40
CA LEU A 324 12.09 8.92 -18.25
C LEU A 324 12.42 9.22 -19.71
N LEU A 325 12.21 8.26 -20.61
CA LEU A 325 12.42 8.43 -22.04
C LEU A 325 11.06 8.55 -22.74
N ASP A 326 10.89 9.60 -23.54
CA ASP A 326 9.73 9.71 -24.43
C ASP A 326 9.96 8.94 -25.74
N VAL A 327 9.27 7.82 -25.88
CA VAL A 327 9.37 6.95 -27.06
C VAL A 327 8.44 7.37 -28.21
N THR A 328 7.66 8.45 -28.06
CA THR A 328 6.90 9.03 -29.17
C THR A 328 7.79 9.83 -30.13
N THR A 329 8.84 10.45 -29.60
CA THR A 329 9.88 11.10 -30.40
C THR A 329 10.75 10.02 -31.04
N LYS A 330 10.39 9.57 -32.24
CA LYS A 330 11.20 8.56 -32.92
C LYS A 330 12.52 9.17 -33.39
N ARG A 331 13.62 8.46 -33.12
CA ARG A 331 14.84 8.57 -33.94
C ARG A 331 14.43 8.16 -35.36
N ALA A 332 14.42 9.09 -36.30
CA ALA A 332 14.10 8.76 -37.69
C ALA A 332 15.10 7.71 -38.21
N GLY A 333 14.64 6.47 -38.37
CA GLY A 333 15.40 5.37 -38.99
C GLY A 333 15.93 4.30 -38.02
N LYS A 334 15.03 3.51 -37.44
CA LYS A 334 15.04 2.03 -37.43
C LYS A 334 13.74 1.49 -36.85
#